data_AF-A0A1Q2ZVM4-F1
#
_entry.id   AF-A0A1Q2ZVM4-F1
#
_cell.length_a   1.000
_cell.length_b   1.000
_cell.length_c   1.000
_cell.angle_alpha   90.00
_cell.angle_beta   90.00
_cell.angle_gamma   90.00
#
_symmetry.space_group_name_H-M   'P 1'
#
loop_
_entity.id
_entity.type
_entity.pdbx_description
1 polymer ?
#
loop_
_entity_poly.entity_id
_entity_poly.type
_entity_poly.pdbx_seq_one_letter_code
_entity_poly.pdbx_strand_id
1 'polypeptide(L)'
;MDCPSNVKLLLLQILLRRQQNLAHQDKSLSLPQLLREPIVDREALQEFQSHKLVQMYSPELCTVPLRTLKNMVSELFERGLPHRANDPDEPVTIVKLAEYYYSERIQEIQDDQLPKLREQMLQYLQN
;
A
#
# COMPACT_ATOMS: atom_id res chain seq x y z
N MET A 1 4.78 -11.71 3.54
CA MET A 1 5.86 -10.95 4.26
C MET A 1 5.24 -9.95 5.24
N ASP A 2 5.92 -9.59 6.32
CA ASP A 2 5.47 -8.52 7.22
C ASP A 2 6.06 -7.19 6.76
N CYS A 3 5.26 -6.43 6.02
CA CYS A 3 5.65 -5.16 5.41
C CYS A 3 4.97 -4.01 6.18
N PRO A 4 5.67 -2.90 6.48
CA PRO A 4 5.08 -1.74 7.15
C PRO A 4 3.84 -1.19 6.44
N SER A 5 2.85 -0.71 7.20
CA SER A 5 1.57 -0.24 6.67
C SER A 5 1.72 0.92 5.68
N ASN A 6 2.71 1.81 5.90
CA ASN A 6 3.04 2.89 4.96
C ASN A 6 3.58 2.39 3.62
N VAL A 7 4.32 1.29 3.59
CA VAL A 7 4.83 0.68 2.35
C VAL A 7 3.70 -0.05 1.62
N LYS A 8 2.83 -0.75 2.34
CA LYS A 8 1.61 -1.37 1.78
C LYS A 8 0.69 -0.31 1.16
N LEU A 9 0.45 0.79 1.87
CA LEU A 9 -0.33 1.93 1.39
C LEU A 9 0.27 2.53 0.12
N LEU A 10 1.58 2.76 0.10
CA LEU A 10 2.28 3.26 -1.09
C LEU A 10 2.09 2.34 -2.29
N LEU A 11 2.26 1.02 -2.11
CA LEU A 11 2.06 0.05 -3.18
C LEU A 11 0.65 0.16 -3.78
N LEU A 12 -0.38 0.27 -2.93
CA LEU A 12 -1.77 0.43 -3.37
C LEU A 12 -1.99 1.76 -4.11
N GLN A 13 -1.37 2.85 -3.67
CA GLN A 13 -1.45 4.14 -4.36
C GLN A 13 -0.80 4.11 -5.75
N ILE A 14 0.36 3.46 -5.88
CA ILE A 14 1.04 3.25 -7.17
C ILE A 14 0.15 2.44 -8.10
N LEU A 15 -0.41 1.33 -7.61
CA LEU A 15 -1.30 0.47 -8.39
C LEU A 15 -2.57 1.19 -8.82
N LEU A 16 -3.20 1.95 -7.92
CA LEU A 16 -4.40 2.73 -8.22
C LEU A 16 -4.15 3.68 -9.40
N ARG A 17 -3.06 4.46 -9.31
CA ARG A 17 -2.69 5.39 -10.37
C ARG A 17 -2.39 4.65 -11.67
N ARG A 18 -1.69 3.51 -11.60
CA ARG A 18 -1.41 2.67 -12.76
C ARG A 18 -2.71 2.19 -13.43
N GLN A 19 -3.68 1.72 -12.66
CA GLN A 19 -4.96 1.23 -13.20
C GLN A 19 -5.79 2.36 -13.83
N GLN A 20 -5.80 3.54 -13.20
CA GLN A 20 -6.45 4.72 -13.77
C GLN A 20 -5.84 5.09 -15.11
N ASN A 21 -4.50 5.16 -15.19
CA ASN A 21 -3.79 5.46 -16.43
C ASN A 21 -4.10 4.43 -17.54
N LEU A 22 -4.10 3.13 -17.21
CA LEU A 22 -4.42 2.06 -18.15
C LEU A 22 -5.85 2.17 -18.69
N ALA A 23 -6.86 2.35 -17.82
CA ALA A 23 -8.24 2.54 -18.26
C ALA A 23 -8.47 3.86 -19.04
N HIS A 24 -7.67 4.89 -18.77
CA HIS A 24 -7.72 6.12 -19.54
C HIS A 24 -7.14 5.93 -20.95
N GLN A 25 -6.02 5.22 -21.08
CA GLN A 25 -5.32 4.99 -22.35
C GLN A 25 -5.99 3.93 -23.23
N ASP A 26 -6.52 2.87 -22.63
CA ASP A 26 -7.16 1.75 -23.33
C ASP A 26 -8.62 1.61 -22.89
N LYS A 27 -9.54 1.90 -23.81
CA LYS A 27 -10.99 1.83 -23.56
C LYS A 27 -11.55 0.42 -23.53
N SER A 28 -10.76 -0.58 -23.91
CA SER A 28 -11.15 -2.00 -23.74
C SER A 28 -11.04 -2.46 -22.28
N LEU A 29 -10.27 -1.74 -21.45
CA LEU A 29 -10.08 -2.04 -20.04
C LEU A 29 -11.16 -1.37 -19.18
N SER A 30 -11.75 -2.15 -18.28
CA SER A 30 -12.75 -1.66 -17.32
C SER A 30 -12.08 -1.26 -16.01
N LEU A 31 -12.08 0.03 -15.66
CA LEU A 31 -11.54 0.50 -14.38
C LEU A 31 -12.15 -0.24 -13.17
N PRO A 32 -13.48 -0.46 -13.06
CA PRO A 32 -14.04 -1.26 -11.98
C PRO A 32 -13.45 -2.67 -11.85
N GLN A 33 -13.10 -3.31 -12.97
CA GLN A 33 -12.42 -4.62 -12.96
C GLN A 33 -10.97 -4.48 -12.53
N LEU A 34 -10.23 -3.51 -13.07
CA LEU A 34 -8.83 -3.26 -12.69
C LEU A 34 -8.68 -2.92 -11.20
N LEU A 35 -9.68 -2.29 -10.58
CA LEU A 35 -9.67 -2.02 -9.14
C LEU A 35 -9.85 -3.29 -8.30
N ARG A 36 -10.42 -4.36 -8.84
CA ARG A 36 -10.58 -5.67 -8.17
C ARG A 36 -9.43 -6.61 -8.48
N GLU A 37 -8.97 -6.59 -9.74
CA GLU A 37 -7.90 -7.43 -10.27
C GLU A 37 -6.84 -6.52 -10.92
N PRO A 38 -5.96 -5.89 -10.11
CA PRO A 38 -4.99 -4.94 -10.62
C PRO A 38 -3.96 -5.59 -11.54
N ILE A 39 -3.65 -4.91 -12.64
CA ILE A 39 -2.50 -5.24 -13.45
C ILE A 39 -1.25 -4.78 -12.71
N VAL A 40 -0.40 -5.74 -12.34
CA VAL A 40 0.92 -5.51 -11.74
C VAL A 40 1.99 -5.80 -12.79
N ASP A 41 2.61 -4.74 -13.30
CA ASP A 41 3.57 -4.80 -14.40
C ASP A 41 4.95 -4.22 -14.02
N ARG A 42 5.85 -4.14 -15.00
CA ARG A 42 7.20 -3.61 -14.79
C ARG A 42 7.21 -2.12 -14.42
N GLU A 43 6.23 -1.36 -14.88
CA GLU A 43 6.16 0.08 -14.58
C GLU A 43 5.81 0.29 -13.11
N ALA A 44 4.79 -0.42 -12.61
CA ALA A 44 4.46 -0.42 -11.18
C ALA A 44 5.62 -0.91 -10.31
N LEU A 45 6.35 -1.94 -10.75
CA LEU A 45 7.54 -2.45 -10.05
C LEU A 45 8.65 -1.41 -9.98
N GLN A 46 9.01 -0.82 -11.11
CA GLN A 46 10.09 0.16 -11.18
C GLN A 46 9.77 1.38 -10.32
N GLU A 47 8.53 1.85 -10.37
CA GLU A 47 8.09 2.95 -9.52
C GLU A 47 8.19 2.59 -8.03
N PHE A 48 7.69 1.41 -7.65
CA PHE A 48 7.74 0.95 -6.27
C PHE A 48 9.19 0.83 -5.74
N GLN A 49 10.08 0.20 -6.52
CA GLN A 49 11.48 -0.02 -6.12
C GLN A 49 12.32 1.25 -6.02
N SER A 50 12.02 2.24 -6.87
CA SER A 50 12.74 3.52 -6.88
C SER A 50 12.20 4.52 -5.86
N HIS A 51 11.08 4.23 -5.20
CA HIS A 51 10.47 5.16 -4.27
C HIS A 51 11.26 5.28 -2.96
N LYS A 52 11.52 6.52 -2.53
CA LYS A 52 12.33 6.83 -1.33
C LYS A 52 11.81 6.19 -0.05
N LEU A 53 10.49 6.10 0.11
CA LEU A 53 9.87 5.45 1.27
C LEU A 53 10.24 3.95 1.32
N VAL A 54 10.25 3.25 0.18
CA VAL A 54 10.66 1.84 0.14
C VAL A 54 12.13 1.71 0.51
N GLN A 55 12.99 2.57 -0.04
CA GLN A 55 14.42 2.58 0.28
C GLN A 55 14.71 2.80 1.77
N MET A 56 13.90 3.63 2.44
CA MET A 56 14.10 3.95 3.86
C MET A 56 13.53 2.89 4.81
N TYR A 57 12.36 2.33 4.49
CA TYR A 57 11.61 1.47 5.43
C TYR A 57 11.67 -0.03 5.09
N SER A 58 11.99 -0.39 3.84
CA SER A 58 12.05 -1.78 3.37
C SER A 58 13.02 -1.92 2.19
N PRO A 59 14.32 -1.61 2.37
CA PRO A 59 15.32 -1.59 1.30
C PRO A 59 15.46 -2.93 0.56
N GLU A 60 15.17 -4.05 1.22
CA GLU A 60 15.14 -5.38 0.62
C GLU A 60 14.13 -5.48 -0.54
N LEU A 61 13.07 -4.67 -0.51
CA LEU A 61 12.05 -4.64 -1.56
C LEU A 61 12.52 -3.93 -2.84
N CYS A 62 13.60 -3.13 -2.79
CA CYS A 62 14.13 -2.41 -3.94
C CYS A 62 14.69 -3.33 -5.04
N THR A 63 14.94 -4.62 -4.74
CA THR A 63 15.57 -5.57 -5.68
C THR A 63 14.70 -6.79 -6.01
N VAL A 64 13.47 -6.82 -5.53
CA VAL A 64 12.59 -7.99 -5.72
C VAL A 64 12.17 -8.18 -7.18
N PRO A 65 11.99 -9.42 -7.64
CA PRO A 65 11.45 -9.66 -8.97
C PRO A 65 9.96 -9.30 -9.05
N LEU A 66 9.46 -9.02 -10.27
CA LEU A 66 8.04 -8.73 -10.52
C LEU A 66 7.09 -9.79 -9.94
N ARG A 67 7.52 -11.06 -9.95
CA ARG A 67 6.76 -12.16 -9.36
C ARG A 67 6.52 -11.96 -7.87
N THR A 68 7.52 -11.49 -7.13
CA THR A 68 7.39 -11.22 -5.70
C THR A 68 6.43 -10.07 -5.46
N LEU A 69 6.50 -9.00 -6.26
CA LEU A 69 5.55 -7.90 -6.15
C LEU A 69 4.11 -8.36 -6.42
N LYS A 70 3.90 -9.17 -7.46
CA LYS A 70 2.60 -9.79 -7.76
C LYS A 70 2.09 -10.58 -6.56
N ASN A 71 2.93 -11.43 -5.97
CA ASN A 71 2.57 -12.21 -4.79
C ASN A 71 2.20 -11.31 -3.60
N MET A 72 2.94 -10.22 -3.37
CA MET A 72 2.61 -9.26 -2.30
C MET A 72 1.24 -8.62 -2.51
N VAL A 73 0.91 -8.25 -3.75
CA VAL A 73 -0.41 -7.70 -4.09
C VAL A 73 -1.49 -8.77 -3.89
N SER A 74 -1.28 -10.00 -4.35
CA SER A 74 -2.20 -11.12 -4.09
C SER A 74 -2.42 -11.33 -2.60
N GLU A 75 -1.36 -11.36 -1.79
CA GLU A 75 -1.46 -11.48 -0.32
C GLU A 75 -2.30 -10.35 0.30
N LEU A 76 -2.18 -9.11 -0.19
CA LEU A 76 -2.98 -7.98 0.32
C LEU A 76 -4.47 -8.16 0.02
N PHE A 77 -4.81 -8.61 -1.19
CA PHE A 77 -6.20 -8.84 -1.59
C PHE A 77 -6.81 -10.07 -0.91
N GLU A 78 -6.02 -11.14 -0.72
CA GLU A 78 -6.41 -12.36 -0.01
C GLU A 78 -6.66 -12.11 1.47
N ARG A 79 -5.75 -11.38 2.15
CA ARG A 79 -5.98 -10.95 3.54
C ARG A 79 -7.23 -10.08 3.64
N GLY A 80 -7.48 -9.25 2.64
CA GLY A 80 -8.68 -8.43 2.56
C GLY A 80 -8.79 -7.42 3.70
N LEU A 81 -10.03 -7.13 4.10
CA LEU A 81 -10.34 -6.17 5.16
C LEU A 81 -10.86 -6.94 6.40
N PRO A 82 -10.40 -6.63 7.62
CA PRO A 82 -10.80 -7.35 8.83
C PRO A 82 -12.31 -7.27 9.14
N HIS A 83 -13.01 -6.26 8.60
CA HIS A 83 -14.44 -6.02 8.85
C HIS A 83 -15.37 -6.50 7.72
N ARG A 84 -14.93 -7.43 6.86
CA ARG A 84 -15.76 -8.06 5.80
C ARG A 84 -17.04 -8.76 6.32
N ALA A 85 -17.22 -8.89 7.62
CA ALA A 85 -18.37 -9.56 8.24
C ALA A 85 -19.73 -8.88 7.94
N ASN A 86 -19.74 -7.59 7.57
CA ASN A 86 -20.98 -6.84 7.37
C ASN A 86 -21.57 -6.97 5.95
N ASP A 87 -20.77 -7.34 4.96
CA ASP A 87 -21.22 -7.60 3.58
C ASP A 87 -20.18 -8.52 2.87
N PRO A 88 -20.36 -9.85 2.91
CA PRO A 88 -19.43 -10.79 2.29
C PRO A 88 -19.43 -10.75 0.76
N ASP A 89 -20.47 -10.17 0.14
CA ASP A 89 -20.57 -10.03 -1.32
C ASP A 89 -19.88 -8.75 -1.82
N GLU A 90 -19.47 -7.87 -0.90
CA GLU A 90 -18.81 -6.63 -1.27
C GLU A 90 -17.37 -6.89 -1.75
N PRO A 91 -17.02 -6.52 -3.00
CA PRO A 91 -15.70 -6.80 -3.54
C PRO A 91 -14.65 -5.97 -2.83
N VAL A 92 -13.51 -6.59 -2.54
CA VAL A 92 -12.30 -5.86 -2.16
C VAL A 92 -11.69 -5.22 -3.39
N THR A 93 -11.35 -3.94 -3.24
CA THR A 93 -10.75 -3.14 -4.29
C THR A 93 -9.48 -2.47 -3.77
N ILE A 94 -8.61 -2.03 -4.67
CA ILE A 94 -7.43 -1.22 -4.35
C ILE A 94 -7.81 -0.04 -3.45
N VAL A 95 -8.92 0.64 -3.76
CA VAL A 95 -9.38 1.83 -3.04
C VAL A 95 -9.69 1.51 -1.59
N LYS A 96 -10.48 0.46 -1.33
CA LYS A 96 -10.83 0.09 0.05
C LYS A 96 -9.63 -0.38 0.86
N LEU A 97 -8.72 -1.12 0.23
CA LEU A 97 -7.46 -1.50 0.88
C LEU A 97 -6.64 -0.25 1.20
N ALA A 98 -6.54 0.71 0.28
CA ALA A 98 -5.81 1.95 0.50
C ALA A 98 -6.43 2.77 1.64
N GLU A 99 -7.75 2.90 1.67
CA GLU A 99 -8.48 3.57 2.76
C GLU A 99 -8.21 2.90 4.10
N TYR A 100 -8.27 1.57 4.16
CA TYR A 100 -7.96 0.79 5.36
C TYR A 100 -6.53 1.03 5.87
N TYR A 101 -5.52 0.84 5.01
CA TYR A 101 -4.13 1.05 5.41
C TYR A 101 -3.81 2.52 5.68
N TYR A 102 -4.57 3.46 5.09
CA TYR A 102 -4.49 4.87 5.42
C TYR A 102 -4.99 5.14 6.84
N SER A 103 -6.13 4.56 7.23
CA SER A 103 -6.64 4.64 8.59
C SER A 103 -5.70 4.00 9.61
N GLU A 104 -5.17 2.81 9.33
CA GLU A 104 -4.14 2.18 10.19
C GLU A 104 -2.91 3.09 10.33
N ARG A 105 -2.47 3.70 9.22
CA ARG A 105 -1.30 4.57 9.24
C ARG A 105 -1.53 5.84 10.08
N ILE A 106 -2.74 6.40 10.06
CA ILE A 106 -3.09 7.53 10.91
C ILE A 106 -2.99 7.12 12.39
N GLN A 107 -3.56 5.96 12.76
CA GLN A 107 -3.50 5.46 14.13
C GLN A 107 -2.06 5.22 14.59
N GLU A 108 -1.23 4.57 13.77
CA GLU A 108 0.20 4.38 14.05
C GLU A 108 0.92 5.72 14.33
N ILE A 109 0.62 6.75 13.54
CA ILE A 109 1.23 8.07 13.73
C ILE A 109 0.76 8.71 15.03
N GLN A 110 -0.55 8.68 15.29
CA GLN A 110 -1.17 9.36 16.43
C GLN A 110 -0.85 8.70 17.77
N ASP A 111 -0.94 7.37 17.82
CA ASP A 111 -0.93 6.62 19.08
C ASP A 111 0.47 6.10 19.44
N ASP A 112 1.37 5.98 18.46
CA ASP A 112 2.72 5.46 18.68
C ASP A 112 3.83 6.47 18.35
N GLN A 113 3.88 6.95 17.10
CA GLN A 113 5.06 7.70 16.62
C GLN A 113 5.15 9.12 17.19
N LEU A 114 4.03 9.86 17.21
CA LEU A 114 4.01 11.23 17.75
C LEU A 114 4.31 11.27 19.26
N PRO A 115 3.72 10.42 20.12
CA PRO A 115 4.09 10.35 21.53
C PRO A 115 5.59 10.07 21.74
N LYS A 116 6.13 9.05 21.08
CA LYS A 116 7.56 8.70 21.16
C LYS A 116 8.46 9.87 20.75
N LEU A 117 8.11 10.56 19.66
CA LEU A 117 8.88 11.71 19.19
C LEU A 117 8.86 12.85 20.22
N ARG A 118 7.71 13.13 20.85
CA ARG A 118 7.61 14.16 21.92
C ARG A 118 8.50 13.82 23.11
N GLU A 119 8.51 12.56 23.54
CA GLU A 119 9.37 12.10 24.63
C GLU A 119 10.86 12.26 24.29
N GLN A 120 11.27 11.86 23.08
CA GLN A 120 12.64 12.03 22.60
C GLN A 120 13.07 13.49 22.56
N MET A 121 12.19 14.39 22.10
CA MET A 121 12.47 15.82 22.07
C MET A 121 12.63 16.41 23.48
N LEU A 122 11.80 15.99 24.45
CA LEU A 122 11.93 16.43 25.85
C LEU A 122 13.23 15.97 26.47
N GLN A 123 13.64 14.72 26.23
CA GLN A 123 14.91 14.18 26.70
C GLN A 123 16.12 14.93 26.10
N TYR A 124 16.03 15.34 24.83
CA TYR A 124 17.10 16.09 24.17
C TYR A 124 17.25 17.52 24.70
N LEU A 125 16.18 18.12 25.22
CA LEU A 125 16.20 19.46 25.82
C LEU A 125 16.65 19.47 27.30
N GLN A 126 16.64 18.31 27.95
CA GLN A 126 17.04 18.14 29.36
C GLN A 126 18.52 17.72 29.51
N ASN A 127 19.19 17.37 28.41
CA ASN A 127 20.62 17.10 28.33
C ASN A 127 21.35 18.25 27.60
#